data_AF-W6KIA3-F1
#
_entry.id   AF-W6KIA3-F1
#
_cell.length_a   1.000
_cell.length_b   1.000
_cell.length_c   1.000
_cell.angle_alpha   90.00
_cell.angle_beta   90.00
_cell.angle_gamma   90.00
#
_symmetry.space_group_name_H-M   'P 1'
#
loop_
_entity.id
_entity.type
_entity.pdbx_description
1 polymer ?
#
loop_
_entity_poly.entity_id
_entity_poly.type
_entity_poly.pdbx_seq_one_letter_code
_entity_poly.pdbx_strand_id
1 'polypeptide(L)'
;MTDRSGTLPSTKSIVDEVFCAVKDYSKLAAGFPSDEHEYHMAFVGFRKHVREHSGVLLSLMDKCCRLLPKRRRVSLVPEDPSAPQLSEKQRMTAMEAIDSLLESVDTVLDNLKGQRINSEDQLYVTFGSKLGESTSVNVENGGFAHVAHVMRPQLTFEVPVDNSEAPFIPTYSDENGIMHTGEAHVHPFAEKIQKFSPSAEQLLPRLEIAPLPLSSCPLKFIDTVDELEQLVSNDLLGVKEIAVDLEHHDYYSYLGFTCLMQISTRTMDCIIDCLRLRSSMRLLAPVFLNPNILKVFHGAREDVRWLQKDFSLYLVNFFDTAIALQTLHMPHSLAFAVDHFCQVKLCKKYQTADWRVRPLPAALVDYARQDTHYLLYVYDRLRTLLGNAANRAALGNLLLHVYEQSKRLALEVYEKPRLDPEESYRAALGRSLGGLTAAQEEIARGLFNWRDAVARAVDDSPAAVLRSSAILAIASKRPGGARELLRCCNPVSATLRRRVAELVEIVRGGDGRGEEEGDAPTAEVLPSPSATPSLLGRPLGVFQPMTGTLPSIVSVVAPSISSIVGEGGGCLFAAWRRPIGRRRCVGLRRRWRVDRRRGFRSRAATCWRVCGPQRRPRPA
;
A
#
# COMPACT_ATOMS: atom_id res chain seq x y z
N MET A 1 -57.65 25.32 -26.02
CA MET A 1 -57.90 24.00 -25.40
C MET A 1 -56.96 23.01 -26.09
N THR A 2 -56.09 22.26 -25.40
CA THR A 2 -55.95 22.02 -23.96
C THR A 2 -54.48 22.06 -23.51
N ASP A 3 -54.30 22.60 -22.31
CA ASP A 3 -53.21 22.46 -21.33
C ASP A 3 -51.74 22.19 -21.74
N ARG A 4 -50.84 23.03 -21.19
CA ARG A 4 -49.38 22.86 -21.19
C ARG A 4 -48.85 22.68 -19.75
N SER A 5 -49.48 21.79 -18.97
CA SER A 5 -49.08 21.44 -17.60
C SER A 5 -48.77 19.94 -17.43
N GLY A 6 -47.95 19.40 -18.34
CA GLY A 6 -47.47 18.02 -18.24
C GLY A 6 -46.46 17.82 -17.11
N THR A 7 -46.93 17.65 -15.87
CA THR A 7 -46.14 16.94 -14.86
C THR A 7 -45.80 15.55 -15.41
N LEU A 8 -44.51 15.21 -15.46
CA LEU A 8 -44.08 13.87 -15.86
C LEU A 8 -44.82 12.84 -14.99
N PRO A 9 -45.43 11.78 -15.56
CA PRO A 9 -46.17 10.83 -14.76
C PRO A 9 -45.25 10.21 -13.72
N SER A 10 -45.74 10.04 -12.49
CA SER A 10 -45.01 9.35 -11.44
C SER A 10 -44.47 8.02 -11.97
N THR A 11 -43.17 7.78 -11.85
CA THR A 11 -42.50 6.57 -12.36
C THR A 11 -43.23 5.31 -11.91
N LYS A 12 -43.81 5.33 -10.71
CA LYS A 12 -44.62 4.25 -10.15
C LYS A 12 -45.87 3.93 -10.99
N SER A 13 -46.60 4.95 -11.47
CA SER A 13 -47.81 4.76 -12.30
C SER A 13 -47.48 4.09 -13.64
N ILE A 14 -46.39 4.53 -14.29
CA ILE A 14 -45.94 3.96 -15.56
C ILE A 14 -45.48 2.51 -15.35
N VAL A 15 -44.72 2.25 -14.27
CA VAL A 15 -44.26 0.90 -13.93
C VAL A 15 -45.44 -0.01 -13.63
N ASP A 16 -46.41 0.42 -12.82
CA ASP A 16 -47.57 -0.41 -12.44
C ASP A 16 -48.42 -0.77 -13.68
N GLU A 17 -48.69 0.17 -14.58
CA GLU A 17 -49.43 -0.09 -15.84
C GLU A 17 -48.69 -1.05 -16.78
N VAL A 18 -47.41 -0.79 -17.07
CA VAL A 18 -46.60 -1.62 -17.98
C VAL A 18 -46.37 -3.01 -17.39
N PHE A 19 -46.10 -3.10 -16.08
CA PHE A 19 -45.84 -4.37 -15.41
C PHE A 19 -47.11 -5.23 -15.31
N CYS A 20 -48.30 -4.64 -15.14
CA CYS A 20 -49.57 -5.37 -15.25
C CYS A 20 -49.77 -5.94 -16.66
N ALA A 21 -49.58 -5.14 -17.72
CA ALA A 21 -49.71 -5.60 -19.09
C ALA A 21 -48.74 -6.75 -19.44
N VAL A 22 -47.47 -6.65 -19.01
CA VAL A 22 -46.47 -7.71 -19.19
C VAL A 22 -46.84 -8.96 -18.39
N LYS A 23 -47.28 -8.81 -17.15
CA LYS A 23 -47.71 -9.93 -16.28
C LYS A 23 -48.89 -10.69 -16.86
N ASP A 24 -49.89 -10.00 -17.41
CA ASP A 24 -51.05 -10.64 -18.02
C ASP A 24 -50.71 -11.30 -19.36
N TYR A 25 -49.81 -10.72 -20.16
CA TYR A 25 -49.23 -11.39 -21.32
C TYR A 25 -48.48 -12.68 -20.92
N SER A 26 -47.66 -12.65 -19.86
CA SER A 26 -46.95 -13.85 -19.38
C SER A 26 -47.90 -14.95 -18.90
N LYS A 27 -49.04 -14.62 -18.29
CA LYS A 27 -50.08 -15.62 -17.94
C LYS A 27 -50.71 -16.23 -19.19
N LEU A 28 -51.05 -15.42 -20.18
CA LEU A 28 -51.63 -15.89 -21.44
C LEU A 28 -50.65 -16.78 -22.22
N ALA A 29 -49.37 -16.42 -22.23
CA ALA A 29 -48.31 -17.24 -22.82
C ALA A 29 -48.10 -18.57 -22.07
N ALA A 30 -48.17 -18.57 -20.74
CA ALA A 30 -48.09 -19.79 -19.92
C ALA A 30 -49.33 -20.69 -20.02
N GLY A 31 -50.49 -20.13 -20.40
CA GLY A 31 -51.72 -20.87 -20.68
C GLY A 31 -51.82 -21.42 -22.11
N PHE A 32 -50.80 -21.23 -22.95
CA PHE A 32 -50.77 -21.72 -24.32
C PHE A 32 -50.42 -23.22 -24.33
N PRO A 33 -51.27 -24.11 -24.91
CA PRO A 33 -50.99 -25.55 -24.92
C PRO A 33 -49.75 -25.87 -25.77
N SER A 34 -48.66 -26.27 -25.12
CA SER A 34 -47.44 -26.75 -25.80
C SER A 34 -47.69 -28.02 -26.62
N ASP A 35 -48.57 -28.88 -26.12
CA ASP A 35 -48.65 -30.28 -26.52
C ASP A 35 -49.45 -30.47 -27.82
N GLU A 36 -50.29 -29.49 -28.17
CA GLU A 36 -51.06 -29.44 -29.42
C GLU A 36 -50.43 -28.49 -30.47
N HIS A 37 -49.34 -27.80 -30.12
CA HIS A 37 -48.73 -26.76 -30.97
C HIS A 37 -48.26 -27.31 -32.33
N GLU A 38 -47.58 -28.46 -32.34
CA GLU A 38 -47.10 -29.09 -33.59
C GLU A 38 -48.26 -29.51 -34.50
N TYR A 39 -49.34 -30.03 -33.92
CA TYR A 39 -50.56 -30.39 -34.65
C TYR A 39 -51.21 -29.16 -35.29
N HIS A 40 -51.40 -28.07 -34.54
CA HIS A 40 -52.02 -26.86 -35.09
C HIS A 40 -51.13 -26.11 -36.09
N MET A 41 -49.80 -26.25 -35.99
CA MET A 41 -48.86 -25.69 -36.98
C MET A 41 -48.99 -26.34 -38.37
N ALA A 42 -49.68 -27.48 -38.52
CA ALA A 42 -50.05 -28.02 -39.83
C ALA A 42 -50.99 -27.08 -40.62
N PHE A 43 -51.87 -26.34 -39.95
CA PHE A 43 -52.85 -25.46 -40.60
C PHE A 43 -52.23 -24.14 -41.05
N VAL A 44 -52.38 -23.82 -42.35
CA VAL A 44 -51.75 -22.64 -42.97
C VAL A 44 -52.22 -21.32 -42.36
N GLY A 45 -53.50 -21.21 -42.00
CA GLY A 45 -54.05 -20.00 -41.35
C GLY A 45 -53.48 -19.76 -39.95
N PHE A 46 -53.43 -20.80 -39.12
CA PHE A 46 -52.84 -20.73 -37.79
C PHE A 46 -51.34 -20.39 -37.85
N ARG A 47 -50.59 -21.08 -38.72
CA ARG A 47 -49.17 -20.81 -38.98
C ARG A 47 -48.90 -19.36 -39.40
N LYS A 48 -49.82 -18.74 -40.15
CA LYS A 48 -49.71 -17.32 -40.54
C LYS A 48 -49.81 -16.40 -39.32
N HIS A 49 -50.84 -16.55 -38.48
CA HIS A 49 -51.02 -15.73 -37.28
C HIS A 49 -49.90 -15.91 -36.25
N VAL A 50 -49.41 -17.14 -36.05
CA VAL A 50 -48.25 -17.40 -35.18
C VAL A 50 -47.03 -16.60 -35.66
N ARG A 51 -46.71 -16.60 -36.96
CA ARG A 51 -45.61 -15.80 -37.51
C ARG A 51 -45.84 -14.29 -37.34
N GLU A 52 -47.06 -13.80 -37.59
CA GLU A 52 -47.40 -12.38 -37.45
C GLU A 52 -47.19 -11.90 -36.01
N HIS A 53 -47.69 -12.65 -35.01
CA HIS A 53 -47.50 -12.32 -33.60
C HIS A 53 -46.04 -12.46 -33.13
N SER A 54 -45.32 -13.51 -33.55
CA SER A 54 -43.88 -13.66 -33.26
C SER A 54 -43.06 -12.51 -33.86
N GLY A 55 -43.38 -12.06 -35.08
CA GLY A 55 -42.72 -10.90 -35.70
C GLY A 55 -42.94 -9.59 -34.93
N VAL A 56 -44.15 -9.37 -34.40
CA VAL A 56 -44.44 -8.21 -33.53
C VAL A 56 -43.64 -8.28 -32.23
N LEU A 57 -43.55 -9.46 -31.59
CA LEU A 57 -42.77 -9.65 -30.36
C LEU A 57 -41.26 -9.41 -30.60
N LEU A 58 -40.70 -9.93 -31.69
CA LEU A 58 -39.31 -9.69 -32.07
C LEU A 58 -39.04 -8.21 -32.35
N SER A 59 -39.97 -7.51 -33.02
CA SER A 59 -39.88 -6.06 -33.24
C SER A 59 -39.90 -5.27 -31.93
N LEU A 60 -40.67 -5.71 -30.93
CA LEU A 60 -40.68 -5.10 -29.60
C LEU A 60 -39.35 -5.34 -28.87
N MET A 61 -38.84 -6.57 -28.87
CA MET A 61 -37.54 -6.90 -28.27
C MET A 61 -36.39 -6.08 -28.88
N ASP A 62 -36.35 -5.98 -30.21
CA ASP A 62 -35.34 -5.18 -30.92
C ASP A 62 -35.44 -3.68 -30.58
N LYS A 63 -36.65 -3.13 -30.45
CA LYS A 63 -36.85 -1.75 -29.95
C LYS A 63 -36.30 -1.58 -28.54
N CYS A 64 -36.55 -2.52 -27.63
CA CYS A 64 -36.00 -2.50 -26.27
C CYS A 64 -34.46 -2.54 -26.29
N CYS A 65 -33.83 -3.40 -27.10
CA CYS A 65 -32.37 -3.46 -27.24
C CYS A 65 -31.76 -2.18 -27.86
N ARG A 66 -32.49 -1.47 -28.73
CA ARG A 66 -32.07 -0.16 -29.28
C ARG A 66 -32.17 1.00 -28.29
N LEU A 67 -33.01 0.91 -27.27
CA LEU A 67 -33.12 1.89 -26.19
C LEU A 67 -31.92 1.84 -25.22
N LEU A 68 -31.09 0.78 -25.28
CA LEU A 68 -29.86 0.69 -24.50
C LEU A 68 -28.85 1.79 -24.90
N PRO A 69 -27.94 2.20 -23.98
CA PRO A 69 -26.90 3.19 -24.24
C PRO A 69 -26.06 2.83 -25.48
N LYS A 70 -25.58 3.83 -26.23
CA LYS A 70 -24.90 3.62 -27.54
C LYS A 70 -23.78 2.57 -27.54
N ARG A 71 -23.05 2.39 -26.42
CA ARG A 71 -21.99 1.37 -26.25
C ARG A 71 -22.47 -0.07 -26.08
N ARG A 72 -23.77 -0.30 -25.85
CA ARG A 72 -24.39 -1.58 -25.47
C ARG A 72 -25.62 -1.93 -26.32
N ARG A 73 -25.82 -1.24 -27.45
CA ARG A 73 -26.91 -1.54 -28.38
C ARG A 73 -26.60 -2.84 -29.11
N VAL A 74 -27.57 -3.74 -29.16
CA VAL A 74 -27.53 -4.91 -30.05
C VAL A 74 -28.80 -4.96 -30.88
N SER A 75 -28.69 -5.53 -32.07
CA SER A 75 -29.73 -5.53 -33.10
C SER A 75 -30.20 -6.96 -33.33
N LEU A 76 -31.46 -7.25 -33.06
CA LEU A 76 -32.05 -8.60 -33.15
C LEU A 76 -32.67 -8.84 -34.55
N VAL A 77 -31.97 -8.40 -35.60
CA VAL A 77 -32.43 -8.59 -36.99
C VAL A 77 -32.41 -10.08 -37.35
N PRO A 78 -33.48 -10.65 -37.93
CA PRO A 78 -33.46 -12.00 -38.47
C PRO A 78 -32.59 -12.08 -39.73
N GLU A 79 -31.70 -13.06 -39.80
CA GLU A 79 -30.99 -13.41 -41.05
C GLU A 79 -31.92 -14.16 -42.04
N ASP A 80 -33.01 -14.77 -41.55
CA ASP A 80 -34.04 -15.45 -42.36
C ASP A 80 -35.47 -15.15 -41.80
N PRO A 81 -36.38 -14.55 -42.58
CA PRO A 81 -37.76 -14.25 -42.15
C PRO A 81 -38.70 -15.48 -42.14
N SER A 82 -38.24 -16.66 -42.53
CA SER A 82 -39.05 -17.89 -42.57
C SER A 82 -39.05 -18.70 -41.27
N ALA A 83 -38.06 -18.50 -40.40
CA ALA A 83 -37.87 -19.26 -39.16
C ALA A 83 -38.72 -18.71 -37.99
N PRO A 84 -39.58 -19.53 -37.34
CA PRO A 84 -40.44 -19.07 -36.23
C PRO A 84 -39.75 -19.03 -34.86
N GLN A 85 -38.44 -19.30 -34.78
CA GLN A 85 -37.68 -19.34 -33.52
C GLN A 85 -36.46 -18.42 -33.58
N LEU A 86 -36.14 -17.80 -32.43
CA LEU A 86 -34.86 -17.11 -32.21
C LEU A 86 -33.69 -18.06 -32.43
N SER A 87 -32.69 -17.63 -33.20
CA SER A 87 -31.44 -18.39 -33.33
C SER A 87 -30.67 -18.39 -32.01
N GLU A 88 -29.80 -19.39 -31.81
CA GLU A 88 -28.97 -19.50 -30.61
C GLU A 88 -28.11 -18.24 -30.38
N LYS A 89 -27.55 -17.70 -31.48
CA LYS A 89 -26.84 -16.40 -31.52
C LYS A 89 -27.70 -15.24 -30.99
N GLN A 90 -28.96 -15.14 -31.40
CA GLN A 90 -29.89 -14.11 -30.93
C GLN A 90 -30.28 -14.29 -29.45
N ARG A 91 -30.42 -15.54 -28.97
CA ARG A 91 -30.66 -15.82 -27.54
C ARG A 91 -29.48 -15.37 -26.68
N MET A 92 -28.25 -15.71 -27.07
CA MET A 92 -27.02 -15.27 -26.39
C MET A 92 -26.93 -13.74 -26.33
N THR A 93 -27.17 -13.05 -27.45
CA THR A 93 -27.22 -11.59 -27.51
C THR A 93 -28.26 -10.97 -26.55
N ALA A 94 -29.44 -11.57 -26.43
CA ALA A 94 -30.46 -11.09 -25.49
C ALA A 94 -30.03 -11.29 -24.02
N MET A 95 -29.36 -12.40 -23.71
CA MET A 95 -28.80 -12.66 -22.38
C MET A 95 -27.68 -11.68 -22.02
N GLU A 96 -26.73 -11.42 -22.93
CA GLU A 96 -25.67 -10.42 -22.73
C GLU A 96 -26.22 -9.02 -22.44
N ALA A 97 -27.31 -8.64 -23.11
CA ALA A 97 -28.00 -7.37 -22.86
C ALA A 97 -28.66 -7.31 -21.47
N ILE A 98 -29.21 -8.42 -20.98
CA ILE A 98 -29.81 -8.53 -19.63
C ILE A 98 -28.72 -8.50 -18.56
N ASP A 99 -27.66 -9.29 -18.70
CA ASP A 99 -26.53 -9.32 -17.76
C ASP A 99 -25.90 -7.93 -17.62
N SER A 100 -25.75 -7.21 -18.73
CA SER A 100 -25.23 -5.85 -18.73
C SER A 100 -26.16 -4.82 -18.07
N LEU A 101 -27.48 -5.05 -18.07
CA LEU A 101 -28.43 -4.24 -17.30
C LEU A 101 -28.32 -4.53 -15.80
N LEU A 102 -28.22 -5.80 -15.41
CA LEU A 102 -28.08 -6.22 -14.02
C LEU A 102 -26.79 -5.67 -13.40
N GLU A 103 -25.64 -5.78 -14.08
CA GLU A 103 -24.37 -5.19 -13.62
C GLU A 103 -24.48 -3.66 -13.42
N SER A 104 -25.27 -2.97 -14.24
CA SER A 104 -25.54 -1.54 -14.07
C SER A 104 -26.48 -1.23 -12.91
N VAL A 105 -27.47 -2.09 -12.61
CA VAL A 105 -28.31 -1.95 -11.41
C VAL A 105 -27.48 -2.16 -10.14
N ASP A 106 -26.64 -3.20 -10.11
CA ASP A 106 -25.74 -3.48 -8.99
C ASP A 106 -24.77 -2.31 -8.75
N THR A 107 -24.17 -1.77 -9.82
CA THR A 107 -23.30 -0.57 -9.73
C THR A 107 -24.03 0.63 -9.13
N VAL A 108 -25.30 0.85 -9.48
CA VAL A 108 -26.10 1.96 -8.92
C VAL A 108 -26.49 1.69 -7.46
N LEU A 109 -26.83 0.46 -7.11
CA LEU A 109 -27.13 0.07 -5.72
C LEU A 109 -25.91 0.20 -4.81
N ASP A 110 -24.72 -0.18 -5.28
CA ASP A 110 -23.48 -0.05 -4.52
C ASP A 110 -23.07 1.42 -4.36
N ASN A 111 -23.23 2.25 -5.40
CA ASN A 111 -23.04 3.71 -5.29
C ASN A 111 -24.00 4.34 -4.27
N LEU A 112 -25.27 3.92 -4.25
CA LEU A 112 -26.27 4.43 -3.30
C LEU A 112 -25.97 3.98 -1.85
N LYS A 113 -25.55 2.73 -1.64
CA LYS A 113 -25.08 2.25 -0.33
C LYS A 113 -23.84 3.00 0.14
N GLY A 114 -22.90 3.29 -0.77
CA GLY A 114 -21.68 4.03 -0.48
C GLY A 114 -21.89 5.51 -0.14
N GLN A 115 -23.03 6.11 -0.52
CA GLN A 115 -23.31 7.54 -0.33
C GLN A 115 -24.36 7.85 0.74
N ARG A 116 -25.01 6.86 1.36
CA ARG A 116 -26.05 7.08 2.39
C ARG A 116 -26.05 6.03 3.51
N ILE A 117 -24.97 6.00 4.30
CA ILE A 117 -25.06 5.56 5.70
C ILE A 117 -24.65 6.75 6.56
N ASN A 118 -25.65 7.36 7.19
CA ASN A 118 -25.45 8.52 8.07
C ASN A 118 -24.80 8.05 9.38
N SER A 119 -23.90 8.85 9.96
CA SER A 119 -23.04 8.45 11.08
C SER A 119 -23.78 8.02 12.36
N GLU A 120 -25.06 8.36 12.49
CA GLU A 120 -25.88 8.09 13.67
C GLU A 120 -26.51 6.67 13.65
N ASP A 121 -26.82 6.10 12.48
CA ASP A 121 -27.49 4.79 12.39
C ASP A 121 -26.56 3.59 12.69
N GLN A 122 -25.24 3.81 12.76
CA GLN A 122 -24.30 2.79 13.27
C GLN A 122 -24.29 2.70 14.81
N LEU A 123 -24.89 3.66 15.54
CA LEU A 123 -24.92 3.65 17.00
C LEU A 123 -26.08 2.83 17.60
N TYR A 124 -27.02 2.34 16.77
CA TYR A 124 -28.16 1.52 17.20
C TYR A 124 -28.11 0.07 16.69
N VAL A 125 -27.03 -0.65 17.04
CA VAL A 125 -27.10 -2.10 17.25
C VAL A 125 -26.81 -2.39 18.73
N THR A 126 -27.85 -2.20 19.56
CA THR A 126 -27.78 -2.53 20.98
C THR A 126 -27.73 -4.04 21.18
N PHE A 127 -26.61 -4.58 21.67
CA PHE A 127 -26.65 -5.82 22.45
C PHE A 127 -25.65 -5.83 23.61
N GLY A 128 -26.20 -5.71 24.82
CA GLY A 128 -25.76 -6.50 25.96
C GLY A 128 -24.36 -6.26 26.53
N SER A 129 -24.27 -5.34 27.47
CA SER A 129 -23.18 -5.18 28.44
C SER A 129 -22.65 -6.51 29.02
N LYS A 130 -21.33 -6.74 28.92
CA LYS A 130 -20.40 -6.99 30.06
C LYS A 130 -18.99 -7.36 29.59
N LEU A 131 -17.99 -6.91 30.36
CA LEU A 131 -16.65 -7.52 30.38
C LEU A 131 -16.79 -9.02 30.73
N GLY A 132 -16.29 -9.90 29.88
CA GLY A 132 -16.35 -11.36 30.12
C GLY A 132 -15.67 -12.19 29.03
N GLU A 133 -14.55 -12.81 29.42
CA GLU A 133 -13.96 -14.04 28.86
C GLU A 133 -13.68 -14.15 27.35
N SER A 134 -12.41 -13.85 27.04
CA SER A 134 -11.57 -14.44 25.98
C SER A 134 -12.11 -15.67 25.23
N THR A 135 -12.44 -15.49 23.95
CA THR A 135 -12.33 -16.54 22.93
C THR A 135 -10.97 -16.47 22.23
N SER A 136 -10.18 -17.54 22.34
CA SER A 136 -8.85 -17.64 21.75
C SER A 136 -8.91 -17.74 20.22
N VAL A 137 -8.56 -16.67 19.51
CA VAL A 137 -8.21 -16.75 18.09
C VAL A 137 -6.81 -17.34 17.97
N ASN A 138 -6.69 -18.52 17.35
CA ASN A 138 -5.39 -19.15 17.08
C ASN A 138 -4.62 -18.37 16.00
N VAL A 139 -3.79 -17.42 16.42
CA VAL A 139 -2.89 -16.65 15.54
C VAL A 139 -1.55 -17.39 15.36
N GLU A 140 -1.58 -18.57 14.73
CA GLU A 140 -0.35 -19.34 14.41
C GLU A 140 0.08 -19.26 12.93
N ASN A 141 -0.61 -18.50 12.07
CA ASN A 141 -0.12 -18.18 10.74
C ASN A 141 -0.20 -16.68 10.44
N GLY A 142 0.86 -16.15 9.81
CA GLY A 142 1.14 -14.73 9.64
C GLY A 142 0.33 -14.04 8.53
N GLY A 143 -0.98 -14.24 8.49
CA GLY A 143 -1.89 -13.43 7.69
C GLY A 143 -3.07 -13.02 8.54
N PHE A 144 -3.35 -11.72 8.65
CA PHE A 144 -4.72 -11.31 8.90
C PHE A 144 -5.54 -11.84 7.72
N ALA A 145 -6.50 -12.73 8.01
CA ALA A 145 -7.46 -13.15 7.00
C ALA A 145 -8.09 -11.88 6.40
N HIS A 146 -8.20 -11.83 5.06
CA HIS A 146 -8.74 -10.67 4.36
C HIS A 146 -9.98 -10.14 5.07
N VAL A 147 -9.87 -8.94 5.66
CA VAL A 147 -11.02 -8.22 6.19
C VAL A 147 -11.88 -7.90 4.97
N ALA A 148 -12.93 -8.69 4.77
CA ALA A 148 -13.83 -8.51 3.65
C ALA A 148 -14.44 -7.11 3.80
N HIS A 149 -14.23 -6.27 2.79
CA HIS A 149 -14.64 -4.86 2.75
C HIS A 149 -13.85 -3.89 3.65
N VAL A 150 -12.52 -3.84 3.51
CA VAL A 150 -11.78 -2.59 3.80
C VAL A 150 -12.26 -1.51 2.83
N MET A 151 -12.88 -0.45 3.35
CA MET A 151 -13.32 0.72 2.56
C MET A 151 -12.12 1.40 1.90
N ARG A 152 -12.29 1.97 0.71
CA ARG A 152 -11.26 2.81 0.05
C ARG A 152 -11.32 4.23 0.64
N PRO A 153 -10.36 4.67 1.49
CA PRO A 153 -10.45 5.97 2.17
C PRO A 153 -10.41 7.15 1.21
N GLN A 154 -9.85 6.98 0.01
CA GLN A 154 -9.77 8.06 -0.98
C GLN A 154 -11.15 8.54 -1.45
N LEU A 155 -12.20 7.72 -1.28
CA LEU A 155 -13.58 8.09 -1.55
C LEU A 155 -14.19 9.02 -0.49
N THR A 156 -13.54 9.19 0.67
CA THR A 156 -13.97 10.08 1.75
C THR A 156 -13.12 11.34 1.87
N PHE A 157 -12.15 11.56 0.97
CA PHE A 157 -11.32 12.77 0.98
C PHE A 157 -12.13 13.95 0.41
N GLU A 158 -12.10 15.09 1.10
CA GLU A 158 -12.79 16.33 0.66
C GLU A 158 -12.33 16.81 -0.72
N VAL A 159 -11.03 16.63 -1.01
CA VAL A 159 -10.41 16.96 -2.30
C VAL A 159 -9.91 15.65 -2.93
N PRO A 160 -10.35 15.29 -4.15
CA PRO A 160 -9.86 14.09 -4.83
C PRO A 160 -8.38 14.22 -5.20
N VAL A 161 -7.66 13.09 -5.18
CA VAL A 161 -6.23 13.05 -5.49
C VAL A 161 -6.00 13.25 -7.00
N ASP A 162 -5.18 14.23 -7.35
CA ASP A 162 -4.77 14.48 -8.74
C ASP A 162 -3.60 13.56 -9.16
N ASN A 163 -3.95 12.43 -9.79
CA ASN A 163 -3.00 11.48 -10.36
C ASN A 163 -2.49 11.84 -11.76
N SER A 164 -2.80 13.03 -12.28
CA SER A 164 -2.26 13.49 -13.57
C SER A 164 -0.74 13.68 -13.54
N GLU A 165 -0.14 13.79 -14.71
CA GLU A 165 1.29 14.07 -14.89
C GLU A 165 1.67 15.54 -14.57
N ALA A 166 0.69 16.39 -14.26
CA ALA A 166 0.96 17.76 -13.84
C ALA A 166 1.84 17.77 -12.57
N PRO A 167 2.85 18.66 -12.48
CA PRO A 167 3.69 18.79 -11.30
C PRO A 167 2.89 18.99 -10.01
N PHE A 168 3.46 18.55 -8.88
CA PHE A 168 2.87 18.81 -7.57
C PHE A 168 2.98 20.30 -7.22
N ILE A 169 1.85 20.92 -6.87
CA ILE A 169 1.76 22.30 -6.38
C ILE A 169 1.15 22.22 -4.98
N PRO A 170 1.89 22.58 -3.91
CA PRO A 170 1.38 22.48 -2.55
C PRO A 170 0.41 23.62 -2.21
N THR A 171 -0.62 23.28 -1.45
CA THR A 171 -1.54 24.26 -0.83
C THR A 171 -1.36 24.13 0.68
N TYR A 172 -0.64 25.06 1.28
CA TYR A 172 -0.07 24.91 2.63
C TYR A 172 -0.55 26.00 3.59
N SER A 173 -0.48 25.71 4.88
CA SER A 173 -0.69 26.69 5.96
C SER A 173 0.65 27.19 6.48
N ASP A 174 0.73 28.48 6.83
CA ASP A 174 1.79 28.99 7.70
C ASP A 174 1.48 28.75 9.20
N GLU A 175 2.41 29.16 10.07
CA GLU A 175 2.27 29.09 11.53
C GLU A 175 1.10 29.90 12.13
N ASN A 176 0.47 30.80 11.37
CA ASN A 176 -0.68 31.60 11.81
C ASN A 176 -2.02 31.04 11.31
N GLY A 177 -2.01 29.90 10.60
CA GLY A 177 -3.22 29.32 10.00
C GLY A 177 -3.61 29.94 8.65
N ILE A 178 -2.76 30.81 8.07
CA ILE A 178 -3.07 31.44 6.77
C ILE A 178 -2.71 30.47 5.65
N MET A 179 -3.65 30.26 4.73
CA MET A 179 -3.50 29.38 3.57
C MET A 179 -2.79 30.09 2.42
N HIS A 180 -1.81 29.41 1.82
CA HIS A 180 -1.01 29.86 0.69
C HIS A 180 -0.99 28.79 -0.40
N THR A 181 -0.82 29.20 -1.66
CA THR A 181 -0.55 28.31 -2.79
C THR A 181 0.91 28.46 -3.18
N GLY A 182 1.66 27.36 -3.21
CA GLY A 182 3.06 27.34 -3.59
C GLY A 182 3.29 27.26 -5.10
N GLU A 183 4.55 27.00 -5.47
CA GLU A 183 4.99 26.81 -6.85
C GLU A 183 5.49 25.38 -7.07
N ALA A 184 5.41 24.89 -8.31
CA ALA A 184 5.88 23.55 -8.66
C ALA A 184 7.41 23.43 -8.46
N HIS A 185 7.86 22.32 -7.88
CA HIS A 185 9.27 22.02 -7.57
C HIS A 185 9.96 22.97 -6.58
N VAL A 186 9.24 23.93 -5.98
CA VAL A 186 9.78 24.88 -4.99
C VAL A 186 9.35 24.47 -3.59
N HIS A 187 10.31 24.36 -2.66
CA HIS A 187 10.02 24.11 -1.24
C HIS A 187 9.57 25.42 -0.55
N PRO A 188 8.32 25.58 -0.10
CA PRO A 188 7.81 26.88 0.35
C PRO A 188 8.56 27.48 1.55
N PHE A 189 9.04 26.65 2.46
CA PHE A 189 9.80 27.08 3.65
C PHE A 189 11.32 26.96 3.49
N ALA A 190 11.85 26.90 2.26
CA ALA A 190 13.29 26.69 2.02
C ALA A 190 14.16 27.69 2.77
N GLU A 191 13.85 28.98 2.67
CA GLU A 191 14.60 30.03 3.37
C GLU A 191 14.55 29.88 4.89
N LYS A 192 13.39 29.52 5.45
CA LYS A 192 13.20 29.36 6.91
C LYS A 192 14.03 28.19 7.45
N ILE A 193 14.08 27.09 6.69
CA ILE A 193 14.89 25.90 7.02
C ILE A 193 16.40 26.18 6.84
N GLN A 194 16.80 26.91 5.80
CA GLN A 194 18.20 27.28 5.57
C GLN A 194 18.73 28.24 6.63
N LYS A 195 17.95 29.26 7.01
CA LYS A 195 18.27 30.24 8.06
C LYS A 195 18.30 29.61 9.46
N PHE A 196 17.63 28.48 9.67
CA PHE A 196 17.64 27.78 10.96
C PHE A 196 19.03 27.24 11.32
N SER A 197 19.43 27.46 12.57
CA SER A 197 20.59 26.83 13.22
C SER A 197 20.19 26.32 14.61
N PRO A 198 20.66 25.14 15.04
CA PRO A 198 20.34 24.59 16.35
C PRO A 198 20.89 25.50 17.47
N SER A 199 20.14 25.63 18.56
CA SER A 199 20.52 26.45 19.70
C SER A 199 21.71 25.84 20.47
N ALA A 200 22.41 26.67 21.25
CA ALA A 200 23.48 26.17 22.12
C ALA A 200 22.99 25.08 23.09
N GLU A 201 21.76 25.19 23.62
CA GLU A 201 21.16 24.15 24.47
C GLU A 201 21.00 22.80 23.77
N GLN A 202 20.68 22.80 22.47
CA GLN A 202 20.54 21.56 21.67
C GLN A 202 21.89 20.91 21.34
N LEU A 203 22.97 21.70 21.30
CA LEU A 203 24.32 21.23 21.01
C LEU A 203 25.10 20.79 22.26
N LEU A 204 24.69 21.22 23.45
CA LEU A 204 25.33 20.85 24.71
C LEU A 204 24.94 19.44 25.18
N PRO A 205 25.86 18.72 25.87
CA PRO A 205 25.49 17.52 26.62
C PRO A 205 24.42 17.83 27.67
N ARG A 206 23.35 17.04 27.69
CA ARG A 206 22.24 17.12 28.65
C ARG A 206 21.87 15.69 29.05
N LEU A 207 21.57 15.51 30.33
CA LEU A 207 21.18 14.22 30.91
C LEU A 207 20.02 13.58 30.10
N GLU A 208 20.18 12.30 29.81
CA GLU A 208 19.20 11.49 29.09
C GLU A 208 17.93 11.27 29.93
N ILE A 209 16.75 11.49 29.34
CA ILE A 209 15.46 11.31 30.00
C ILE A 209 14.90 9.96 29.55
N ALA A 210 14.93 8.97 30.45
CA ALA A 210 14.40 7.63 30.21
C ALA A 210 12.91 7.68 29.84
N PRO A 211 12.44 6.78 28.93
CA PRO A 211 11.03 6.71 28.55
C PRO A 211 10.18 6.24 29.74
N LEU A 212 8.95 6.74 29.83
CA LEU A 212 7.99 6.27 30.81
C LEU A 212 7.60 4.80 30.53
N PRO A 213 7.37 3.94 31.53
CA PRO A 213 6.87 2.59 31.27
C PRO A 213 5.54 2.61 30.51
N LEU A 214 5.42 1.83 29.42
CA LEU A 214 4.22 1.75 28.55
C LEU A 214 2.90 1.54 29.31
N SER A 215 2.94 0.85 30.46
CA SER A 215 1.78 0.61 31.33
C SER A 215 1.31 1.83 32.13
N SER A 216 2.14 2.86 32.25
CA SER A 216 1.90 4.09 33.00
C SER A 216 1.91 5.35 32.13
N CYS A 217 2.55 5.30 30.96
CA CYS A 217 2.55 6.38 30.00
C CYS A 217 1.13 6.53 29.41
N PRO A 218 0.52 7.73 29.42
CA PRO A 218 -0.75 7.99 28.75
C PRO A 218 -0.66 7.75 27.24
N LEU A 219 -1.72 7.19 26.67
CA LEU A 219 -1.91 7.08 25.21
C LEU A 219 -3.21 7.82 24.84
N LYS A 220 -3.13 8.79 23.92
CA LYS A 220 -4.31 9.42 23.30
C LYS A 220 -4.49 8.90 21.87
N PHE A 221 -5.70 8.52 21.50
CA PHE A 221 -6.08 8.31 20.10
C PHE A 221 -6.89 9.53 19.67
N ILE A 222 -6.48 10.17 18.57
CA ILE A 222 -6.98 11.49 18.13
C ILE A 222 -7.66 11.28 16.77
N ASP A 223 -8.98 11.36 16.73
CA ASP A 223 -9.75 11.19 15.48
C ASP A 223 -10.77 12.32 15.21
N THR A 224 -10.90 13.28 16.11
CA THR A 224 -11.70 14.51 15.92
C THR A 224 -10.85 15.77 15.80
N VAL A 225 -11.42 16.82 15.20
CA VAL A 225 -10.72 18.11 14.99
C VAL A 225 -10.49 18.82 16.33
N ASP A 226 -11.48 18.83 17.21
CA ASP A 226 -11.39 19.41 18.57
C ASP A 226 -10.25 18.76 19.39
N GLU A 227 -10.08 17.44 19.30
CA GLU A 227 -8.97 16.73 19.95
C GLU A 227 -7.61 17.08 19.33
N LEU A 228 -7.54 17.30 18.01
CA LEU A 228 -6.33 17.73 17.31
C LEU A 228 -5.94 19.17 17.70
N GLU A 229 -6.90 20.08 17.82
CA GLU A 229 -6.68 21.44 18.33
C GLU A 229 -6.22 21.43 19.80
N GLN A 230 -6.84 20.60 20.64
CA GLN A 230 -6.43 20.41 22.03
C GLN A 230 -5.02 19.82 22.15
N LEU A 231 -4.67 18.85 21.29
CA LEU A 231 -3.32 18.27 21.22
C LEU A 231 -2.29 19.35 20.89
N VAL A 232 -2.52 20.13 19.84
CA VAL A 232 -1.62 21.20 19.40
C VAL A 232 -1.42 22.24 20.50
N SER A 233 -2.52 22.76 21.04
CA SER A 233 -2.52 23.88 22.00
C SER A 233 -1.98 23.49 23.39
N ASN A 234 -2.43 22.37 23.95
CA ASN A 234 -2.11 22.00 25.34
C ASN A 234 -0.88 21.11 25.48
N ASP A 235 -0.66 20.17 24.54
CA ASP A 235 0.35 19.12 24.72
C ASP A 235 1.61 19.32 23.85
N LEU A 236 1.50 19.98 22.67
CA LEU A 236 2.61 20.08 21.71
C LEU A 236 3.31 21.44 21.68
N LEU A 237 2.59 22.57 21.69
CA LEU A 237 3.23 23.89 21.60
C LEU A 237 4.09 24.26 22.83
N GLY A 238 3.86 23.61 23.98
CA GLY A 238 4.59 23.84 25.22
C GLY A 238 5.88 23.01 25.41
N VAL A 239 6.19 22.05 24.53
CA VAL A 239 7.35 21.15 24.72
C VAL A 239 8.56 21.56 23.87
N LYS A 240 9.78 21.20 24.33
CA LYS A 240 11.03 21.47 23.60
C LYS A 240 11.35 20.45 22.50
N GLU A 241 10.83 19.24 22.59
CA GLU A 241 11.11 18.15 21.66
C GLU A 241 9.94 17.16 21.54
N ILE A 242 9.68 16.66 20.34
CA ILE A 242 8.72 15.60 20.02
C ILE A 242 9.35 14.54 19.12
N ALA A 243 9.01 13.28 19.35
CA ALA A 243 9.26 12.19 18.41
C ALA A 243 8.03 12.03 17.51
N VAL A 244 8.25 11.78 16.22
CA VAL A 244 7.20 11.60 15.22
C VAL A 244 7.55 10.41 14.31
N ASP A 245 6.54 9.68 13.89
CA ASP A 245 6.61 8.63 12.87
C ASP A 245 5.31 8.60 12.04
N LEU A 246 5.29 7.90 10.92
CA LEU A 246 4.13 7.80 10.01
C LEU A 246 3.90 6.36 9.53
N GLU A 247 2.62 6.00 9.35
CA GLU A 247 2.24 4.79 8.62
C GLU A 247 1.59 5.15 7.28
N HIS A 248 1.91 4.39 6.24
CA HIS A 248 1.52 4.68 4.87
C HIS A 248 0.88 3.46 4.18
N HIS A 249 0.06 3.72 3.16
CA HIS A 249 -0.46 2.70 2.27
C HIS A 249 -0.24 3.08 0.80
N ASP A 250 0.42 2.18 0.07
CA ASP A 250 0.75 2.34 -1.35
C ASP A 250 -0.05 1.40 -2.28
N TYR A 251 -0.46 0.22 -1.82
CA TYR A 251 -0.91 -0.84 -2.73
C TYR A 251 -2.22 -0.53 -3.47
N TYR A 252 -3.22 0.07 -2.81
CA TYR A 252 -4.51 0.48 -3.39
C TYR A 252 -4.64 2.00 -3.52
N SER A 253 -3.56 2.69 -3.89
CA SER A 253 -3.55 4.09 -4.34
C SER A 253 -2.40 4.30 -5.32
N TYR A 254 -2.51 5.28 -6.22
CA TYR A 254 -1.45 5.54 -7.20
C TYR A 254 -0.24 6.26 -6.57
N LEU A 255 -0.49 7.35 -5.83
CA LEU A 255 0.55 8.11 -5.11
C LEU A 255 0.76 7.61 -3.66
N GLY A 256 -0.05 6.65 -3.24
CA GLY A 256 -0.19 6.24 -1.84
C GLY A 256 -0.73 7.34 -0.95
N PHE A 257 -1.04 7.04 0.31
CA PHE A 257 -1.45 8.03 1.30
C PHE A 257 -1.07 7.62 2.73
N THR A 258 -0.77 8.63 3.54
CA THR A 258 -0.50 8.47 4.98
C THR A 258 -1.77 8.07 5.72
N CYS A 259 -1.70 6.96 6.45
CA CYS A 259 -2.81 6.33 7.16
C CYS A 259 -2.83 6.60 8.66
N LEU A 260 -1.68 6.93 9.25
CA LEU A 260 -1.52 7.19 10.68
C LEU A 260 -0.33 8.12 10.91
N MET A 261 -0.36 8.91 11.98
CA MET A 261 0.78 9.66 12.49
C MET A 261 0.89 9.41 13.98
N GLN A 262 2.09 9.13 14.45
CA GLN A 262 2.40 8.92 15.85
C GLN A 262 3.22 10.10 16.34
N ILE A 263 2.92 10.60 17.54
CA ILE A 263 3.73 11.62 18.20
C ILE A 263 3.92 11.23 19.65
N SER A 264 5.17 11.17 20.11
CA SER A 264 5.49 11.02 21.54
C SER A 264 6.18 12.26 22.07
N THR A 265 5.70 12.75 23.21
CA THR A 265 6.40 13.76 24.02
C THR A 265 7.24 13.04 25.08
N ARG A 266 7.83 13.78 26.03
CA ARG A 266 8.48 13.18 27.20
C ARG A 266 7.50 12.58 28.22
N THR A 267 6.19 12.84 28.08
CA THR A 267 5.18 12.55 29.12
C THR A 267 3.95 11.78 28.62
N MET A 268 3.74 11.66 27.30
CA MET A 268 2.65 10.89 26.71
C MET A 268 2.98 10.42 25.29
N ASP A 269 2.21 9.44 24.81
CA ASP A 269 2.13 9.05 23.40
C ASP A 269 0.77 9.45 22.82
N CYS A 270 0.71 9.82 21.55
CA CYS A 270 -0.54 9.93 20.81
C CYS A 270 -0.46 9.36 19.41
N ILE A 271 -1.61 8.89 18.92
CA ILE A 271 -1.81 8.33 17.58
C ILE A 271 -2.94 9.12 16.93
N ILE A 272 -2.68 9.69 15.76
CA ILE A 272 -3.59 10.59 15.03
C ILE A 272 -4.12 9.86 13.80
N ASP A 273 -5.44 9.82 13.63
CA ASP A 273 -6.08 9.22 12.45
C ASP A 273 -6.01 10.16 11.23
N CYS A 274 -4.88 10.08 10.53
CA CYS A 274 -4.61 10.79 9.27
C CYS A 274 -5.66 10.59 8.17
N LEU A 275 -6.48 9.53 8.21
CA LEU A 275 -7.52 9.30 7.20
C LEU A 275 -8.77 10.13 7.50
N ARG A 276 -9.21 10.16 8.77
CA ARG A 276 -10.36 10.96 9.20
C ARG A 276 -10.01 12.45 9.28
N LEU A 277 -8.80 12.79 9.71
CA LEU A 277 -8.37 14.17 9.95
C LEU A 277 -7.62 14.80 8.78
N ARG A 278 -7.57 14.17 7.61
CA ARG A 278 -6.73 14.56 6.46
C ARG A 278 -6.75 16.05 6.14
N SER A 279 -7.94 16.65 6.05
CA SER A 279 -8.13 18.08 5.75
C SER A 279 -7.71 19.02 6.89
N SER A 280 -7.73 18.53 8.14
CA SER A 280 -7.40 19.28 9.35
C SER A 280 -5.94 19.11 9.81
N MET A 281 -5.17 18.16 9.25
CA MET A 281 -3.77 17.93 9.63
C MET A 281 -2.88 19.19 9.52
N ARG A 282 -3.26 20.17 8.68
CA ARG A 282 -2.61 21.49 8.61
C ARG A 282 -2.54 22.24 9.96
N LEU A 283 -3.41 21.91 10.92
CA LEU A 283 -3.38 22.45 12.29
C LEU A 283 -2.08 22.11 13.04
N LEU A 284 -1.29 21.14 12.57
CA LEU A 284 0.04 20.82 13.10
C LEU A 284 1.14 21.78 12.60
N ALA A 285 0.88 22.61 11.57
CA ALA A 285 1.88 23.52 11.00
C ALA A 285 2.55 24.45 12.04
N PRO A 286 1.84 25.03 13.04
CA PRO A 286 2.46 25.82 14.11
C PRO A 286 3.46 25.03 14.96
N VAL A 287 3.36 23.71 15.06
CA VAL A 287 4.32 22.86 15.79
C VAL A 287 5.50 22.47 14.87
N PHE A 288 5.19 22.04 13.65
CA PHE A 288 6.17 21.53 12.68
C PHE A 288 7.09 22.65 12.14
N LEU A 289 6.57 23.88 12.01
CA LEU A 289 7.32 25.07 11.58
C LEU A 289 8.02 25.84 12.72
N ASN A 290 7.75 25.50 13.99
CA ASN A 290 8.34 26.21 15.13
C ASN A 290 9.82 25.80 15.34
N PRO A 291 10.78 26.74 15.25
CA PRO A 291 12.19 26.44 15.42
C PRO A 291 12.59 26.09 16.86
N ASN A 292 11.75 26.39 17.86
CA ASN A 292 12.03 26.08 19.27
C ASN A 292 11.62 24.65 19.67
N ILE A 293 10.83 23.96 18.83
CA ILE A 293 10.39 22.59 19.06
C ILE A 293 11.19 21.68 18.12
N LEU A 294 12.01 20.79 18.67
CA LEU A 294 12.72 19.78 17.89
C LEU A 294 11.77 18.67 17.43
N LYS A 295 11.74 18.37 16.13
CA LYS A 295 11.08 17.18 15.58
C LYS A 295 12.12 16.08 15.35
N VAL A 296 11.97 14.96 16.07
CA VAL A 296 12.82 13.77 15.96
C VAL A 296 12.09 12.69 15.19
N PHE A 297 12.71 12.15 14.15
CA PHE A 297 12.24 11.00 13.37
C PHE A 297 13.35 9.96 13.24
N HIS A 298 13.03 8.78 12.69
CA HIS A 298 14.00 7.72 12.39
C HIS A 298 13.93 7.27 10.92
N GLY A 299 14.83 7.79 10.07
CA GLY A 299 14.89 7.40 8.65
C GLY A 299 13.83 8.10 7.79
N ALA A 300 13.58 9.39 8.04
CA ALA A 300 12.39 10.15 7.66
C ALA A 300 12.27 10.50 6.16
N ARG A 301 12.97 9.79 5.28
CA ARG A 301 13.11 10.18 3.88
C ARG A 301 11.79 10.18 3.13
N GLU A 302 10.99 9.15 3.33
CA GLU A 302 9.66 9.10 2.74
C GLU A 302 8.67 9.93 3.57
N ASP A 303 8.82 9.98 4.89
CA ASP A 303 7.96 10.80 5.78
C ASP A 303 7.95 12.28 5.41
N VAL A 304 9.13 12.87 5.16
CA VAL A 304 9.26 14.27 4.69
C VAL A 304 8.40 14.50 3.44
N ARG A 305 8.39 13.53 2.52
CA ARG A 305 7.63 13.62 1.25
C ARG A 305 6.15 13.35 1.46
N TRP A 306 5.80 12.43 2.36
CA TRP A 306 4.42 12.10 2.70
C TRP A 306 3.73 13.25 3.44
N LEU A 307 4.39 13.90 4.40
CA LEU A 307 3.92 15.12 5.07
C LEU A 307 3.56 16.23 4.06
N GLN A 308 4.41 16.44 3.05
CA GLN A 308 4.18 17.43 2.00
C GLN A 308 2.99 17.04 1.11
N LYS A 309 3.02 15.82 0.55
CA LYS A 309 2.00 15.31 -0.37
C LYS A 309 0.60 15.26 0.25
N ASP A 310 0.50 14.72 1.46
CA ASP A 310 -0.80 14.42 2.08
C ASP A 310 -1.40 15.60 2.85
N PHE A 311 -0.56 16.41 3.50
CA PHE A 311 -1.00 17.45 4.44
C PHE A 311 -0.37 18.83 4.21
N SER A 312 0.59 18.95 3.29
CA SER A 312 1.43 20.14 3.12
C SER A 312 2.07 20.62 4.44
N LEU A 313 2.56 19.67 5.24
CA LEU A 313 3.33 19.91 6.46
C LEU A 313 4.85 19.89 6.15
N TYR A 314 5.60 20.76 6.81
CA TYR A 314 7.03 20.98 6.56
C TYR A 314 7.82 21.12 7.86
N LEU A 315 9.09 20.71 7.86
CA LEU A 315 9.89 20.51 9.07
C LEU A 315 10.97 21.59 9.26
N VAL A 316 10.83 22.41 10.30
CA VAL A 316 11.85 23.34 10.81
C VAL A 316 12.37 22.83 12.15
N ASN A 317 13.68 22.87 12.41
CA ASN A 317 14.32 22.22 13.57
C ASN A 317 14.00 20.71 13.63
N PHE A 318 14.69 19.95 12.78
CA PHE A 318 14.46 18.52 12.57
C PHE A 318 15.77 17.73 12.73
N PHE A 319 15.66 16.51 13.26
CA PHE A 319 16.78 15.61 13.50
C PHE A 319 16.40 14.15 13.20
N ASP A 320 17.18 13.50 12.33
CA ASP A 320 16.99 12.10 11.98
C ASP A 320 17.98 11.19 12.74
N THR A 321 17.45 10.27 13.54
CA THR A 321 18.25 9.31 14.33
C THR A 321 18.89 8.21 13.49
N ALA A 322 18.37 7.89 12.30
CA ALA A 322 19.04 6.99 11.36
C ALA A 322 20.29 7.65 10.74
N ILE A 323 20.22 8.94 10.40
CA ILE A 323 21.38 9.73 9.95
C ILE A 323 22.44 9.82 11.05
N ALA A 324 22.02 10.02 12.30
CA ALA A 324 22.92 9.98 13.47
C ALA A 324 23.66 8.63 13.59
N LEU A 325 22.95 7.51 13.46
CA LEU A 325 23.52 6.16 13.51
C LEU A 325 24.48 5.90 12.34
N GLN A 326 24.14 6.36 11.12
CA GLN A 326 25.01 6.28 9.95
C GLN A 326 26.31 7.08 10.15
N THR A 327 26.22 8.29 10.70
CA THR A 327 27.38 9.14 11.02
C THR A 327 28.27 8.49 12.09
N LEU A 328 27.68 7.78 13.06
CA LEU A 328 28.39 6.95 14.04
C LEU A 328 28.88 5.59 13.49
N HIS A 329 28.64 5.30 12.20
CA HIS A 329 29.01 4.04 11.54
C HIS A 329 28.38 2.79 12.19
N MET A 330 27.16 2.93 12.72
CA MET A 330 26.39 1.87 13.37
C MET A 330 25.22 1.39 12.49
N PRO A 331 24.64 0.21 12.77
CA PRO A 331 23.36 -0.19 12.18
C PRO A 331 22.28 0.88 12.47
N HIS A 332 21.39 1.12 11.52
CA HIS A 332 20.53 2.32 11.50
C HIS A 332 19.04 2.02 11.27
N SER A 333 18.57 0.81 11.58
CA SER A 333 17.13 0.49 11.64
C SER A 333 16.54 0.83 13.01
N LEU A 334 15.28 1.30 13.07
CA LEU A 334 14.62 1.68 14.34
C LEU A 334 14.65 0.55 15.39
N ALA A 335 14.33 -0.68 14.96
CA ALA A 335 14.40 -1.87 15.80
C ALA A 335 15.80 -2.15 16.38
N PHE A 336 16.89 -1.75 15.70
CA PHE A 336 18.24 -1.82 16.28
C PHE A 336 18.46 -0.71 17.30
N ALA A 337 18.05 0.52 16.99
CA ALA A 337 18.23 1.66 17.89
C ALA A 337 17.53 1.41 19.25
N VAL A 338 16.29 0.93 19.20
CA VAL A 338 15.50 0.61 20.40
C VAL A 338 16.05 -0.62 21.15
N ASP A 339 16.45 -1.69 20.46
CA ASP A 339 17.06 -2.86 21.12
C ASP A 339 18.43 -2.50 21.75
N HIS A 340 19.25 -1.70 21.06
CA HIS A 340 20.57 -1.30 21.53
C HIS A 340 20.51 -0.36 22.74
N PHE A 341 19.70 0.71 22.68
CA PHE A 341 19.65 1.73 23.73
C PHE A 341 18.66 1.42 24.85
N CYS A 342 17.50 0.82 24.54
CA CYS A 342 16.42 0.57 25.48
C CYS A 342 16.31 -0.89 25.93
N GLN A 343 17.01 -1.83 25.27
CA GLN A 343 16.89 -3.29 25.50
C GLN A 343 15.45 -3.81 25.24
N VAL A 344 14.73 -3.18 24.30
CA VAL A 344 13.36 -3.53 23.90
C VAL A 344 13.34 -4.00 22.44
N LYS A 345 12.64 -5.12 22.17
CA LYS A 345 12.54 -5.70 20.82
C LYS A 345 11.21 -5.35 20.16
N LEU A 346 11.27 -4.45 19.18
CA LEU A 346 10.12 -4.08 18.36
C LEU A 346 9.61 -5.24 17.48
N CYS A 347 8.29 -5.31 17.31
CA CYS A 347 7.63 -6.42 16.61
C CYS A 347 7.49 -6.17 15.10
N LYS A 348 8.47 -6.59 14.30
CA LYS A 348 8.50 -6.41 12.83
C LYS A 348 7.33 -7.01 12.02
N LYS A 349 6.30 -7.56 12.66
CA LYS A 349 5.17 -8.27 12.01
C LYS A 349 4.23 -7.33 11.26
N TYR A 350 4.10 -6.07 11.68
CA TYR A 350 3.07 -5.16 11.20
C TYR A 350 3.56 -4.07 10.23
N GLN A 351 4.86 -4.04 9.92
CA GLN A 351 5.45 -3.12 8.93
C GLN A 351 4.81 -3.19 7.53
N THR A 352 4.17 -4.32 7.19
CA THR A 352 3.43 -4.49 5.92
C THR A 352 1.93 -4.75 6.16
N ALA A 353 1.37 -4.22 7.26
CA ALA A 353 -0.05 -4.32 7.56
C ALA A 353 -0.89 -3.38 6.68
N ASP A 354 -2.19 -3.66 6.56
CA ASP A 354 -3.13 -2.74 5.92
C ASP A 354 -3.60 -1.67 6.92
N TRP A 355 -2.84 -0.57 6.99
CA TRP A 355 -3.10 0.56 7.90
C TRP A 355 -4.39 1.34 7.63
N ARG A 356 -5.15 0.97 6.59
CA ARG A 356 -6.48 1.52 6.30
C ARG A 356 -7.59 0.92 7.17
N VAL A 357 -7.34 -0.22 7.81
CA VAL A 357 -8.34 -0.92 8.63
C VAL A 357 -8.79 -0.04 9.80
N ARG A 358 -10.11 0.07 9.99
CA ARG A 358 -10.75 0.75 11.13
C ARG A 358 -11.90 -0.12 11.67
N PRO A 359 -12.12 -0.17 13.00
CA PRO A 359 -11.24 0.35 14.05
C PRO A 359 -9.87 -0.36 14.05
N LEU A 360 -8.82 0.33 14.52
CA LEU A 360 -7.48 -0.26 14.58
C LEU A 360 -7.42 -1.40 15.62
N PRO A 361 -6.97 -2.62 15.25
CA PRO A 361 -6.73 -3.68 16.22
C PRO A 361 -5.70 -3.28 17.27
N ALA A 362 -5.87 -3.70 18.52
CA ALA A 362 -4.96 -3.35 19.62
C ALA A 362 -3.47 -3.65 19.31
N ALA A 363 -3.18 -4.74 18.59
CA ALA A 363 -1.81 -5.09 18.19
C ALA A 363 -1.18 -4.11 17.17
N LEU A 364 -1.99 -3.39 16.37
CA LEU A 364 -1.50 -2.29 15.52
C LEU A 364 -1.31 -1.00 16.32
N VAL A 365 -2.20 -0.73 17.28
CA VAL A 365 -2.06 0.39 18.23
C VAL A 365 -0.78 0.25 19.06
N ASP A 366 -0.52 -0.94 19.61
CA ASP A 366 0.69 -1.24 20.37
C ASP A 366 1.96 -1.15 19.51
N TYR A 367 1.90 -1.52 18.24
CA TYR A 367 3.02 -1.38 17.30
C TYR A 367 3.30 0.10 17.04
N ALA A 368 2.31 0.82 16.51
CA ALA A 368 2.41 2.24 16.17
C ALA A 368 2.94 3.07 17.34
N ARG A 369 2.40 2.85 18.54
CA ARG A 369 2.84 3.52 19.77
C ARG A 369 4.34 3.36 20.02
N GLN A 370 4.88 2.16 19.83
CA GLN A 370 6.26 1.84 20.24
C GLN A 370 7.32 2.48 19.33
N ASP A 371 6.99 2.82 18.09
CA ASP A 371 7.96 3.38 17.15
C ASP A 371 8.40 4.81 17.55
N THR A 372 7.50 5.64 18.10
CA THR A 372 7.86 6.96 18.66
C THR A 372 8.19 6.96 20.15
N HIS A 373 7.58 6.07 20.95
CA HIS A 373 7.67 6.08 22.41
C HIS A 373 9.11 6.06 22.97
N TYR A 374 10.00 5.31 22.34
CA TYR A 374 11.41 5.20 22.74
C TYR A 374 12.32 6.27 22.10
N LEU A 375 11.83 6.97 21.08
CA LEU A 375 12.68 7.67 20.11
C LEU A 375 13.34 8.94 20.69
N LEU A 376 12.68 9.65 21.61
CA LEU A 376 13.29 10.80 22.31
C LEU A 376 14.44 10.39 23.24
N TYR A 377 14.38 9.21 23.86
CA TYR A 377 15.49 8.68 24.64
C TYR A 377 16.65 8.24 23.72
N VAL A 378 16.34 7.54 22.62
CA VAL A 378 17.32 7.21 21.57
C VAL A 378 18.04 8.47 21.06
N TYR A 379 17.32 9.57 20.85
CA TYR A 379 17.89 10.87 20.51
C TYR A 379 18.85 11.41 21.59
N ASP A 380 18.51 11.36 22.88
CA ASP A 380 19.43 11.80 23.94
C ASP A 380 20.73 10.97 23.97
N ARG A 381 20.63 9.64 23.77
CA ARG A 381 21.80 8.75 23.70
C ARG A 381 22.68 9.09 22.49
N LEU A 382 22.07 9.31 21.32
CA LEU A 382 22.76 9.67 20.10
C LEU A 382 23.41 11.06 20.19
N ARG A 383 22.71 12.06 20.75
CA ARG A 383 23.28 13.39 21.04
C ARG A 383 24.56 13.28 21.88
N THR A 384 24.50 12.45 22.93
CA THR A 384 25.63 12.22 23.84
C THR A 384 26.80 11.51 23.13
N LEU A 385 26.52 10.48 22.31
CA LEU A 385 27.56 9.79 21.53
C LEU A 385 28.21 10.70 20.48
N LEU A 386 27.43 11.50 19.76
CA LEU A 386 27.92 12.45 18.76
C LEU A 386 28.78 13.55 19.40
N GLY A 387 28.36 14.11 20.55
CA GLY A 387 29.15 15.08 21.32
C GLY A 387 30.47 14.50 21.84
N ASN A 388 30.45 13.27 22.37
CA ASN A 388 31.66 12.59 22.84
C ASN A 388 32.63 12.23 21.70
N ALA A 389 32.12 11.94 20.50
CA ALA A 389 32.93 11.71 19.32
C ALA A 389 33.52 13.02 18.75
N ALA A 390 32.78 14.14 18.81
CA ALA A 390 33.26 15.47 18.39
C ALA A 390 34.45 15.99 19.22
N ASN A 391 34.54 15.61 20.50
CA ASN A 391 35.68 15.94 21.36
C ASN A 391 37.00 15.25 20.93
N ARG A 392 36.98 14.35 19.95
CA ARG A 392 38.19 13.82 19.31
C ARG A 392 38.61 14.80 18.21
N ALA A 393 39.74 15.49 18.44
CA ALA A 393 40.19 16.68 17.72
C ALA A 393 40.34 16.61 16.18
N ALA A 394 40.02 15.49 15.53
CA ALA A 394 40.10 15.28 14.08
C ALA A 394 38.73 15.27 13.35
N LEU A 395 37.60 15.21 14.07
CA LEU A 395 36.28 14.88 13.47
C LEU A 395 35.28 16.04 13.37
N GLY A 396 35.58 17.21 13.94
CA GLY A 396 34.65 18.34 13.99
C GLY A 396 33.38 18.05 14.82
N ASN A 397 32.42 18.98 14.81
CA ASN A 397 31.17 18.80 15.55
C ASN A 397 30.21 17.87 14.78
N LEU A 398 30.32 16.57 15.04
CA LEU A 398 29.46 15.55 14.42
C LEU A 398 27.97 15.73 14.72
N LEU A 399 27.61 16.28 15.89
CA LEU A 399 26.21 16.58 16.22
C LEU A 399 25.65 17.66 15.29
N LEU A 400 26.41 18.74 15.06
CA LEU A 400 26.05 19.78 14.10
C LEU A 400 26.00 19.24 12.65
N HIS A 401 26.90 18.32 12.28
CA HIS A 401 26.85 17.65 10.98
C HIS A 401 25.54 16.88 10.76
N VAL A 402 25.06 16.16 11.78
CA VAL A 402 23.78 15.42 11.70
C VAL A 402 22.59 16.38 11.60
N TYR A 403 22.58 17.49 12.35
CA TYR A 403 21.58 18.55 12.17
C TYR A 403 21.58 19.11 10.74
N GLU A 404 22.75 19.31 10.14
CA GLU A 404 22.86 19.82 8.76
C GLU A 404 22.46 18.77 7.70
N GLN A 405 22.75 17.48 7.89
CA GLN A 405 22.21 16.43 7.01
C GLN A 405 20.69 16.27 7.18
N SER A 406 20.18 16.39 8.40
CA SER A 406 18.73 16.39 8.69
C SER A 406 18.05 17.59 8.01
N LYS A 407 18.64 18.79 8.11
CA LYS A 407 18.17 20.00 7.39
C LYS A 407 18.11 19.78 5.88
N ARG A 408 19.11 19.14 5.27
CA ARG A 408 19.11 18.82 3.83
C ARG A 408 18.00 17.86 3.46
N LEU A 409 17.71 16.87 4.31
CA LEU A 409 16.60 15.95 4.10
C LEU A 409 15.25 16.69 4.18
N ALA A 410 15.08 17.57 5.17
CA ALA A 410 13.89 18.43 5.30
C ALA A 410 13.70 19.44 4.15
N LEU A 411 14.72 19.67 3.32
CA LEU A 411 14.65 20.48 2.10
C LEU A 411 14.32 19.66 0.84
N GLU A 412 14.24 18.32 0.89
CA GLU A 412 13.74 17.53 -0.24
C GLU A 412 12.27 17.91 -0.53
N VAL A 413 11.91 17.99 -1.81
CA VAL A 413 10.54 18.29 -2.28
C VAL A 413 9.87 17.00 -2.74
N TYR A 414 8.60 16.81 -2.39
CA TYR A 414 7.79 15.75 -2.98
C TYR A 414 7.53 16.02 -4.47
N GLU A 415 7.91 15.07 -5.32
CA GLU A 415 7.52 15.02 -6.73
C GLU A 415 6.59 13.83 -6.98
N LYS A 416 5.57 14.02 -7.84
CA LYS A 416 4.75 12.89 -8.31
C LYS A 416 5.63 11.92 -9.13
N PRO A 417 5.35 10.60 -9.09
CA PRO A 417 5.99 9.63 -9.99
C PRO A 417 5.80 10.03 -11.45
N ARG A 418 6.92 10.25 -12.15
CA ARG A 418 6.97 10.45 -13.60
C ARG A 418 7.21 9.11 -14.27
N LEU A 419 6.38 8.77 -15.26
CA LEU A 419 6.64 7.65 -16.16
C LEU A 419 7.22 8.20 -17.46
N ASP A 420 8.47 7.83 -17.74
CA ASP A 420 9.03 7.87 -19.09
C ASP A 420 8.52 6.64 -19.88
N PRO A 421 7.81 6.82 -21.01
CA PRO A 421 7.25 5.72 -21.80
C PRO A 421 8.27 4.76 -22.42
N GLU A 422 9.52 5.19 -22.59
CA GLU A 422 10.60 4.39 -23.20
C GLU A 422 11.54 3.79 -22.16
N GLU A 423 11.81 4.47 -21.04
CA GLU A 423 12.82 4.01 -20.08
C GLU A 423 12.24 3.38 -18.80
N SER A 424 11.01 3.74 -18.38
CA SER A 424 10.49 3.28 -17.08
C SER A 424 10.24 1.79 -17.02
N TYR A 425 9.78 1.19 -18.12
CA TYR A 425 9.56 -0.26 -18.18
C TYR A 425 10.89 -1.03 -18.17
N ARG A 426 11.95 -0.49 -18.81
CA ARG A 426 13.30 -1.06 -18.79
C ARG A 426 13.89 -1.05 -17.38
N ALA A 427 13.77 0.07 -16.67
CA ALA A 427 14.21 0.17 -15.28
C ALA A 427 13.46 -0.81 -14.35
N ALA A 428 12.14 -0.96 -14.53
CA ALA A 428 11.29 -1.74 -13.64
C ALA A 428 11.25 -3.26 -13.93
N LEU A 429 11.42 -3.68 -15.19
CA LEU A 429 11.48 -5.11 -15.59
C LEU A 429 12.92 -5.62 -15.66
N GLY A 430 13.87 -4.73 -15.97
CA GLY A 430 15.31 -4.95 -15.92
C GLY A 430 15.75 -6.23 -16.65
N ARG A 431 16.51 -7.08 -15.94
CA ARG A 431 17.03 -8.35 -16.47
C ARG A 431 15.95 -9.33 -16.96
N SER A 432 14.69 -9.14 -16.61
CA SER A 432 13.58 -10.01 -17.04
C SER A 432 13.12 -9.75 -18.47
N LEU A 433 13.59 -8.67 -19.11
CA LEU A 433 13.45 -8.44 -20.55
C LEU A 433 14.44 -9.28 -21.37
N GLY A 434 15.52 -9.77 -20.75
CA GLY A 434 16.52 -10.59 -21.44
C GLY A 434 15.94 -11.91 -21.96
N GLY A 435 15.93 -12.08 -23.28
CA GLY A 435 15.36 -13.25 -23.96
C GLY A 435 13.97 -13.02 -24.57
N LEU A 436 13.42 -11.81 -24.49
CA LEU A 436 12.28 -11.39 -25.32
C LEU A 436 12.76 -10.97 -26.73
N THR A 437 11.91 -11.18 -27.74
CA THR A 437 12.11 -10.58 -29.08
C THR A 437 11.67 -9.12 -29.09
N ALA A 438 12.06 -8.35 -30.12
CA ALA A 438 11.67 -6.94 -30.25
C ALA A 438 10.13 -6.73 -30.17
N ALA A 439 9.34 -7.57 -30.85
CA ALA A 439 7.88 -7.55 -30.75
C ALA A 439 7.36 -7.85 -29.33
N GLN A 440 8.04 -8.73 -28.58
CA GLN A 440 7.67 -9.02 -27.19
C GLN A 440 8.08 -7.90 -26.22
N GLU A 441 9.21 -7.21 -26.46
CA GLU A 441 9.60 -6.01 -25.71
C GLU A 441 8.61 -4.86 -25.97
N GLU A 442 8.17 -4.67 -27.22
CA GLU A 442 7.13 -3.70 -27.59
C GLU A 442 5.78 -3.99 -26.90
N ILE A 443 5.35 -5.26 -26.85
CA ILE A 443 4.16 -5.66 -26.08
C ILE A 443 4.37 -5.39 -24.58
N ALA A 444 5.56 -5.67 -24.03
CA ALA A 444 5.86 -5.41 -22.62
C ALA A 444 5.81 -3.90 -22.29
N ARG A 445 6.36 -3.05 -23.17
CA ARG A 445 6.30 -1.57 -23.09
C ARG A 445 4.85 -1.08 -23.15
N GLY A 446 4.09 -1.50 -24.15
CA GLY A 446 2.68 -1.14 -24.31
C GLY A 446 1.83 -1.51 -23.10
N LEU A 447 1.99 -2.72 -22.56
CA LEU A 447 1.29 -3.17 -21.36
C LEU A 447 1.73 -2.43 -20.09
N PHE A 448 3.01 -2.05 -19.98
CA PHE A 448 3.54 -1.29 -18.85
C PHE A 448 2.97 0.13 -18.81
N ASN A 449 2.94 0.80 -19.96
CA ASN A 449 2.46 2.17 -20.10
C ASN A 449 0.93 2.22 -19.96
N TRP A 450 0.20 1.27 -20.57
CA TRP A 450 -1.24 1.09 -20.35
C TRP A 450 -1.58 0.89 -18.86
N ARG A 451 -0.79 0.07 -18.16
CA ARG A 451 -1.00 -0.21 -16.73
C ARG A 451 -0.91 1.06 -15.89
N ASP A 452 0.08 1.91 -16.14
CA ASP A 452 0.24 3.17 -15.39
C ASP A 452 -0.91 4.14 -15.67
N ALA A 453 -1.28 4.32 -16.94
CA ALA A 453 -2.41 5.15 -17.33
C ALA A 453 -3.72 4.70 -16.65
N VAL A 454 -3.96 3.39 -16.58
CA VAL A 454 -5.11 2.83 -15.85
C VAL A 454 -4.95 2.99 -14.33
N ALA A 455 -3.76 2.79 -13.77
CA ALA A 455 -3.47 2.93 -12.35
C ALA A 455 -3.74 4.36 -11.85
N ARG A 456 -3.29 5.38 -12.59
CA ARG A 456 -3.64 6.80 -12.37
C ARG A 456 -5.15 7.01 -12.38
N ALA A 457 -5.83 6.50 -13.41
CA ALA A 457 -7.26 6.72 -13.64
C ALA A 457 -8.20 6.02 -12.64
N VAL A 458 -7.76 4.98 -11.93
CA VAL A 458 -8.55 4.28 -10.89
C VAL A 458 -8.03 4.50 -9.47
N ASP A 459 -6.98 5.32 -9.32
CA ASP A 459 -6.20 5.49 -8.09
C ASP A 459 -5.87 4.16 -7.40
N ASP A 460 -5.23 3.23 -8.10
CA ASP A 460 -4.65 2.02 -7.53
C ASP A 460 -3.16 1.97 -7.90
N SER A 461 -2.33 1.22 -7.17
CA SER A 461 -0.93 1.05 -7.60
C SER A 461 -0.87 0.30 -8.94
N PRO A 462 0.19 0.50 -9.75
CA PRO A 462 0.44 -0.34 -10.93
C PRO A 462 0.41 -1.83 -10.59
N ALA A 463 0.93 -2.23 -9.42
CA ALA A 463 0.95 -3.63 -8.99
C ALA A 463 -0.44 -4.22 -8.68
N ALA A 464 -1.38 -3.40 -8.21
CA ALA A 464 -2.78 -3.80 -7.99
C ALA A 464 -3.58 -3.90 -9.31
N VAL A 465 -3.27 -3.06 -10.30
CA VAL A 465 -3.86 -3.16 -11.65
C VAL A 465 -3.35 -4.40 -12.38
N LEU A 466 -2.03 -4.51 -12.59
CA LEU A 466 -1.37 -5.59 -13.34
C LEU A 466 0.07 -5.81 -12.84
N ARG A 467 0.30 -6.92 -12.11
CA ARG A 467 1.64 -7.25 -11.60
C ARG A 467 2.66 -7.45 -12.73
N SER A 468 3.90 -7.03 -12.50
CA SER A 468 4.99 -7.09 -13.50
C SER A 468 5.27 -8.50 -14.03
N SER A 469 5.06 -9.54 -13.22
CA SER A 469 5.14 -10.94 -13.67
C SER A 469 4.06 -11.33 -14.69
N ALA A 470 2.88 -10.70 -14.63
CA ALA A 470 1.81 -10.90 -15.61
C ALA A 470 2.07 -10.11 -16.90
N ILE A 471 2.70 -8.92 -16.85
CA ILE A 471 3.19 -8.21 -18.05
C ILE A 471 4.12 -9.14 -18.85
N LEU A 472 5.15 -9.67 -18.19
CA LEU A 472 6.13 -10.58 -18.79
C LEU A 472 5.44 -11.85 -19.32
N ALA A 473 4.51 -12.44 -18.55
CA ALA A 473 3.79 -13.63 -19.00
C ALA A 473 2.91 -13.40 -20.24
N ILE A 474 2.28 -12.22 -20.37
CA ILE A 474 1.51 -11.84 -21.57
C ILE A 474 2.49 -11.61 -22.74
N ALA A 475 3.53 -10.81 -22.53
CA ALA A 475 4.53 -10.50 -23.56
C ALA A 475 5.19 -11.77 -24.13
N SER A 476 5.63 -12.70 -23.29
CA SER A 476 6.24 -13.96 -23.76
C SER A 476 5.25 -14.89 -24.48
N LYS A 477 3.98 -14.96 -24.02
CA LYS A 477 3.01 -15.94 -24.54
C LYS A 477 2.15 -15.43 -25.70
N ARG A 478 2.00 -14.11 -25.85
CA ARG A 478 1.20 -13.43 -26.89
C ARG A 478 -0.23 -14.03 -27.03
N PRO A 479 -1.05 -13.99 -25.97
CA PRO A 479 -2.37 -14.60 -25.96
C PRO A 479 -3.33 -13.91 -26.95
N GLY A 480 -3.85 -14.65 -27.91
CA GLY A 480 -4.67 -14.11 -29.01
C GLY A 480 -6.12 -13.75 -28.64
N GLY A 481 -6.55 -14.05 -27.42
CA GLY A 481 -7.90 -13.76 -26.95
C GLY A 481 -8.04 -13.64 -25.42
N ALA A 482 -9.11 -12.97 -25.00
CA ALA A 482 -9.33 -12.57 -23.60
C ALA A 482 -9.22 -13.73 -22.59
N ARG A 483 -9.71 -14.93 -22.92
CA ARG A 483 -9.65 -16.11 -22.03
C ARG A 483 -8.22 -16.57 -21.75
N GLU A 484 -7.33 -16.44 -22.71
CA GLU A 484 -5.91 -16.82 -22.59
C GLU A 484 -5.12 -15.74 -21.84
N LEU A 485 -5.44 -14.47 -22.09
CA LEU A 485 -4.86 -13.34 -21.37
C LEU A 485 -5.18 -13.40 -19.87
N LEU A 486 -6.45 -13.67 -19.51
CA LEU A 486 -6.85 -13.86 -18.12
C LEU A 486 -6.14 -15.05 -17.44
N ARG A 487 -5.82 -16.13 -18.18
CA ARG A 487 -5.01 -17.25 -17.65
C ARG A 487 -3.55 -16.87 -17.37
N CYS A 488 -3.01 -15.85 -18.04
CA CYS A 488 -1.69 -15.30 -17.76
C CYS A 488 -1.67 -14.41 -16.51
N CYS A 489 -2.84 -13.93 -16.06
CA CYS A 489 -3.00 -12.98 -14.96
C CYS A 489 -3.65 -13.64 -13.73
N ASN A 490 -2.92 -14.42 -12.92
CA ASN A 490 -3.49 -15.04 -11.71
C ASN A 490 -2.86 -14.55 -10.40
N PRO A 491 -3.58 -13.85 -9.50
CA PRO A 491 -4.98 -13.43 -9.60
C PRO A 491 -5.26 -12.35 -10.67
N VAL A 492 -6.51 -12.33 -11.12
CA VAL A 492 -7.11 -11.33 -12.02
C VAL A 492 -7.69 -10.19 -11.18
N SER A 493 -7.26 -8.94 -11.39
CA SER A 493 -7.90 -7.77 -10.77
C SER A 493 -9.24 -7.44 -11.43
N ALA A 494 -10.19 -6.86 -10.69
CA ALA A 494 -11.49 -6.45 -11.23
C ALA A 494 -11.33 -5.39 -12.34
N THR A 495 -10.37 -4.48 -12.18
CA THR A 495 -9.99 -3.47 -13.18
C THR A 495 -9.49 -4.11 -14.48
N LEU A 496 -8.61 -5.12 -14.40
CA LEU A 496 -8.14 -5.86 -15.57
C LEU A 496 -9.27 -6.62 -16.27
N ARG A 497 -10.17 -7.27 -15.51
CA ARG A 497 -11.31 -7.99 -16.10
C ARG A 497 -12.20 -7.08 -16.96
N ARG A 498 -12.52 -5.87 -16.47
CA ARG A 498 -13.35 -4.89 -17.19
C ARG A 498 -12.67 -4.28 -18.42
N ARG A 499 -11.32 -4.31 -18.49
CA ARG A 499 -10.53 -3.73 -19.57
C ARG A 499 -9.80 -4.74 -20.45
N VAL A 500 -10.12 -6.04 -20.32
CA VAL A 500 -9.39 -7.14 -20.98
C VAL A 500 -9.25 -6.96 -22.50
N ALA A 501 -10.23 -6.34 -23.16
CA ALA A 501 -10.20 -6.03 -24.58
C ALA A 501 -9.05 -5.06 -24.96
N GLU A 502 -8.78 -4.05 -24.13
CA GLU A 502 -7.71 -3.07 -24.35
C GLU A 502 -6.33 -3.77 -24.40
N LEU A 503 -6.10 -4.77 -23.55
CA LEU A 503 -4.84 -5.52 -23.54
C LEU A 503 -4.73 -6.49 -24.73
N VAL A 504 -5.84 -7.03 -25.22
CA VAL A 504 -5.84 -7.88 -26.42
C VAL A 504 -5.44 -7.05 -27.65
N GLU A 505 -5.92 -5.82 -27.78
CA GLU A 505 -5.50 -4.93 -28.87
C GLU A 505 -4.02 -4.53 -28.77
N ILE A 506 -3.46 -4.35 -27.56
CA ILE A 506 -2.02 -4.10 -27.36
C ILE A 506 -1.19 -5.30 -27.86
N VAL A 507 -1.59 -6.53 -27.54
CA VAL A 507 -0.90 -7.75 -28.03
C VAL A 507 -0.96 -7.83 -29.56
N ARG A 508 -2.16 -7.65 -30.15
CA ARG A 508 -2.35 -7.68 -31.61
C ARG A 508 -1.55 -6.59 -32.34
N GLY A 509 -1.46 -5.40 -31.77
CA GLY A 509 -0.71 -4.28 -32.32
C GLY A 509 0.81 -4.48 -32.29
N GLY A 510 1.34 -5.20 -31.28
CA GLY A 510 2.75 -5.55 -31.20
C GLY A 510 3.16 -6.63 -32.21
N ASP A 511 2.30 -7.61 -32.47
CA ASP A 511 2.55 -8.65 -33.47
C ASP A 511 2.65 -8.05 -34.89
N GLY A 512 1.78 -7.10 -35.25
CA GLY A 512 1.77 -6.50 -36.59
C GLY A 512 2.93 -5.56 -36.91
N ARG A 513 3.74 -5.14 -35.93
CA ARG A 513 4.93 -4.27 -36.15
C ARG A 513 6.23 -5.05 -36.24
N GLY A 514 6.27 -6.28 -35.73
CA GLY A 514 7.48 -7.11 -35.72
C GLY A 514 7.87 -7.70 -37.08
N GLU A 515 7.01 -7.58 -38.10
CA GLU A 515 7.22 -8.17 -39.43
C GLU A 515 7.82 -7.19 -40.46
N GLU A 516 7.87 -5.88 -40.19
CA GLU A 516 8.39 -4.88 -41.15
C GLU A 516 9.90 -4.55 -41.00
N GLU A 517 10.54 -4.82 -39.85
CA GLU A 517 11.98 -4.60 -39.62
C GLU A 517 12.80 -5.90 -39.74
N GLY A 518 12.61 -6.62 -40.85
CA GLY A 518 12.95 -8.05 -40.94
C GLY A 518 13.77 -8.53 -42.15
N ASP A 519 14.68 -7.74 -42.74
CA ASP A 519 15.82 -8.35 -43.46
C ASP A 519 17.05 -7.42 -43.63
N ALA A 520 18.17 -7.78 -42.99
CA ALA A 520 19.51 -7.26 -43.30
C ALA A 520 20.54 -8.33 -42.89
N PRO A 521 21.45 -8.76 -43.79
CA PRO A 521 22.24 -9.96 -43.57
C PRO A 521 23.32 -9.75 -42.49
N THR A 522 23.44 -10.75 -41.61
CA THR A 522 24.49 -10.83 -40.60
C THR A 522 25.88 -10.91 -41.23
N ALA A 523 26.71 -9.89 -41.03
CA ALA A 523 28.14 -9.97 -41.32
C ALA A 523 28.87 -10.69 -40.18
N GLU A 524 29.64 -11.74 -40.50
CA GLU A 524 30.52 -12.41 -39.55
C GLU A 524 31.63 -11.46 -39.06
N VAL A 525 31.82 -11.37 -37.74
CA VAL A 525 32.98 -10.70 -37.15
C VAL A 525 33.69 -11.66 -36.20
N LEU A 526 34.90 -12.06 -36.59
CA LEU A 526 35.80 -12.88 -35.79
C LEU A 526 36.26 -12.14 -34.51
N PRO A 527 36.49 -12.86 -33.39
CA PRO A 527 36.94 -12.24 -32.16
C PRO A 527 38.42 -11.82 -32.25
N SER A 528 38.73 -10.62 -31.74
CA SER A 528 40.10 -10.14 -31.54
C SER A 528 40.31 -9.68 -30.08
N PRO A 529 41.55 -9.71 -29.55
CA PRO A 529 41.75 -9.90 -28.12
C PRO A 529 41.87 -8.61 -27.29
N SER A 530 41.39 -8.71 -26.04
CA SER A 530 41.77 -7.98 -24.81
C SER A 530 42.54 -6.66 -24.92
N ALA A 531 41.91 -5.59 -24.39
CA ALA A 531 42.61 -4.43 -23.82
C ALA A 531 42.11 -4.17 -22.37
N THR A 532 43.03 -3.76 -21.49
CA THR A 532 42.81 -3.54 -20.05
C THR A 532 41.95 -2.32 -19.73
N PRO A 533 41.17 -2.31 -18.63
CA PRO A 533 40.36 -1.16 -18.23
C PRO A 533 41.18 -0.09 -17.50
N SER A 534 40.97 1.17 -17.86
CA SER A 534 41.42 2.34 -17.07
C SER A 534 40.33 2.77 -16.08
N LEU A 535 40.77 3.19 -14.89
CA LEU A 535 39.92 3.57 -13.76
C LEU A 535 39.29 4.96 -13.94
N LEU A 536 37.98 5.08 -13.74
CA LEU A 536 37.33 6.26 -13.15
C LEU A 536 35.92 5.88 -12.66
N GLY A 537 35.73 5.82 -11.34
CA GLY A 537 34.52 5.30 -10.71
C GLY A 537 33.51 6.37 -10.28
N ARG A 538 32.22 6.03 -10.35
CA ARG A 538 31.13 6.63 -9.57
C ARG A 538 30.31 5.50 -8.93
N PRO A 539 30.18 5.43 -7.59
CA PRO A 539 29.41 4.36 -6.95
C PRO A 539 27.90 4.69 -6.97
N LEU A 540 27.13 3.94 -7.76
CA LEU A 540 25.68 3.83 -7.58
C LEU A 540 25.40 2.69 -6.59
N GLY A 541 24.89 3.04 -5.41
CA GLY A 541 24.56 2.07 -4.37
C GLY A 541 23.30 1.27 -4.70
N VAL A 542 23.46 0.00 -5.07
CA VAL A 542 22.33 -0.93 -5.25
C VAL A 542 22.12 -1.69 -3.93
N PHE A 543 20.97 -1.46 -3.28
CA PHE A 543 20.59 -2.16 -2.06
C PHE A 543 20.03 -3.54 -2.39
N GLN A 544 20.67 -4.62 -1.92
CA GLN A 544 20.12 -5.98 -1.98
C GLN A 544 19.90 -6.52 -0.56
N PRO A 545 18.72 -7.08 -0.24
CA PRO A 545 18.48 -7.75 1.04
C PRO A 545 19.13 -9.14 1.01
N MET A 546 20.21 -9.32 1.77
CA MET A 546 20.90 -10.62 1.91
C MET A 546 20.74 -11.18 3.32
N THR A 547 19.84 -12.17 3.45
CA THR A 547 19.75 -13.05 4.61
C THR A 547 21.01 -13.92 4.71
N GLY A 548 21.87 -13.65 5.69
CA GLY A 548 23.14 -14.37 5.86
C GLY A 548 22.95 -15.79 6.37
N THR A 549 23.43 -16.78 5.61
CA THR A 549 23.85 -18.09 6.13
C THR A 549 25.30 -18.33 5.72
N LEU A 550 26.19 -18.51 6.69
CA LEU A 550 27.64 -18.61 6.49
C LEU A 550 28.06 -19.98 5.94
N PRO A 551 29.05 -20.00 5.02
CA PRO A 551 29.99 -21.11 4.88
C PRO A 551 31.41 -20.68 5.30
N SER A 552 32.05 -21.47 6.18
CA SER A 552 33.47 -21.32 6.52
C SER A 552 34.37 -22.01 5.48
N ILE A 553 35.49 -21.38 5.10
CA ILE A 553 36.70 -22.08 4.59
C ILE A 553 37.93 -21.21 4.92
N VAL A 554 38.76 -21.66 5.87
CA VAL A 554 40.05 -22.36 5.67
C VAL A 554 41.14 -21.46 5.09
N SER A 555 42.11 -21.12 5.96
CA SER A 555 43.36 -20.46 5.61
C SER A 555 44.35 -21.41 4.92
N VAL A 556 45.05 -20.94 3.89
CA VAL A 556 46.31 -21.54 3.42
C VAL A 556 47.39 -20.46 3.48
N VAL A 557 48.52 -20.81 4.08
CA VAL A 557 49.73 -19.98 4.23
C VAL A 557 50.88 -20.71 3.54
N ALA A 558 51.66 -19.99 2.73
CA ALA A 558 53.07 -20.29 2.40
C ALA A 558 53.68 -19.11 1.59
N PRO A 559 55.01 -18.94 1.54
CA PRO A 559 55.60 -17.62 1.80
C PRO A 559 56.57 -17.11 0.72
N SER A 560 57.04 -15.86 0.89
CA SER A 560 58.31 -15.40 0.32
C SER A 560 59.07 -14.50 1.30
N ILE A 561 60.40 -14.59 1.25
CA ILE A 561 61.36 -13.97 2.17
C ILE A 561 62.14 -12.91 1.41
N SER A 562 62.33 -11.71 1.98
CA SER A 562 63.57 -10.94 1.84
C SER A 562 63.74 -9.88 2.94
N SER A 563 64.98 -9.76 3.39
CA SER A 563 65.51 -8.93 4.49
C SER A 563 65.79 -7.47 4.12
N ILE A 564 65.94 -6.60 5.14
CA ILE A 564 66.97 -5.53 5.38
C ILE A 564 66.39 -4.61 6.51
N VAL A 565 66.83 -4.66 7.77
CA VAL A 565 68.07 -4.16 8.44
C VAL A 565 68.06 -2.63 8.75
N GLY A 566 68.38 -2.28 10.02
CA GLY A 566 68.44 -0.92 10.61
C GLY A 566 67.54 -0.80 11.86
N GLU A 567 68.01 -1.03 13.09
CA GLU A 567 68.76 -0.11 13.99
C GLU A 567 68.02 1.21 14.32
N GLY A 568 67.81 1.63 15.57
CA GLY A 568 68.10 0.99 16.87
C GLY A 568 67.69 1.85 18.09
N GLY A 569 67.74 1.28 19.30
CA GLY A 569 67.57 1.97 20.61
C GLY A 569 66.12 2.26 21.07
N GLY A 570 65.71 2.05 22.33
CA GLY A 570 66.37 1.36 23.46
C GLY A 570 65.71 1.67 24.81
N CYS A 571 65.50 0.64 25.65
CA CYS A 571 65.24 0.68 27.12
C CYS A 571 63.98 1.44 27.63
N LEU A 572 63.11 0.96 28.53
CA LEU A 572 63.01 -0.21 29.43
C LEU A 572 61.48 -0.42 29.76
N PHE A 573 60.93 -1.26 30.66
CA PHE A 573 61.44 -2.05 31.80
C PHE A 573 60.60 -3.37 32.02
N ALA A 574 60.21 -3.67 33.27
CA ALA A 574 59.53 -4.87 33.78
C ALA A 574 57.99 -4.87 33.58
N ALA A 575 57.31 -5.95 33.16
CA ALA A 575 57.09 -7.32 33.71
C ALA A 575 55.82 -7.41 34.59
N TRP A 576 54.92 -8.39 34.40
CA TRP A 576 55.08 -9.78 34.89
C TRP A 576 54.46 -10.88 33.97
N ARG A 577 54.83 -12.15 34.21
CA ARG A 577 54.51 -13.36 33.43
C ARG A 577 53.41 -14.21 34.15
N ARG A 578 52.43 -14.82 33.44
CA ARG A 578 52.29 -16.27 33.02
C ARG A 578 52.50 -17.33 34.14
N PRO A 579 51.83 -18.52 34.14
CA PRO A 579 51.51 -19.42 32.99
C PRO A 579 50.05 -19.96 32.93
N ILE A 580 49.46 -20.34 31.78
CA ILE A 580 49.58 -21.57 30.97
C ILE A 580 49.35 -22.91 31.72
N GLY A 581 48.27 -23.62 31.31
CA GLY A 581 48.09 -25.06 31.53
C GLY A 581 47.25 -25.69 30.39
N ARG A 582 47.84 -26.62 29.63
CA ARG A 582 47.14 -27.44 28.61
C ARG A 582 46.84 -28.84 29.16
N ARG A 583 45.64 -29.39 28.91
CA ARG A 583 45.43 -30.84 28.67
C ARG A 583 44.37 -31.05 27.56
N ARG A 584 44.33 -32.27 27.00
CA ARG A 584 43.75 -32.59 25.68
C ARG A 584 42.97 -33.92 25.74
N CYS A 585 42.06 -34.14 24.78
CA CYS A 585 41.31 -35.40 24.53
C CYS A 585 40.23 -35.70 25.60
N VAL A 586 39.14 -36.44 25.34
CA VAL A 586 38.79 -37.39 24.25
C VAL A 586 37.38 -37.08 23.71
N GLY A 587 37.08 -37.40 22.45
CA GLY A 587 35.76 -37.17 21.85
C GLY A 587 34.82 -38.39 21.89
N LEU A 588 33.52 -38.15 21.75
CA LEU A 588 32.53 -39.19 21.47
C LEU A 588 31.39 -38.61 20.61
N ARG A 589 31.35 -38.99 19.33
CA ARG A 589 30.21 -38.75 18.45
C ARG A 589 29.12 -39.78 18.75
N ARG A 590 27.87 -39.36 18.91
CA ARG A 590 26.71 -40.23 18.65
C ARG A 590 25.69 -39.53 17.77
N ARG A 591 25.41 -40.17 16.62
CA ARG A 591 24.21 -39.90 15.81
C ARG A 591 22.98 -40.26 16.64
N TRP A 592 21.87 -39.58 16.39
CA TRP A 592 20.56 -40.22 16.41
C TRP A 592 19.84 -39.94 15.09
N ARG A 593 19.15 -40.97 14.59
CA ARG A 593 18.37 -40.95 13.35
C ARG A 593 16.93 -41.32 13.71
N VAL A 594 16.01 -40.65 13.03
CA VAL A 594 14.56 -40.89 12.94
C VAL A 594 14.12 -42.35 13.16
N ASP A 595 13.07 -42.57 13.96
CA ASP A 595 11.91 -43.36 13.50
C ASP A 595 10.57 -42.99 14.19
N ARG A 596 9.46 -43.46 13.61
CA ARG A 596 8.05 -43.11 13.86
C ARG A 596 7.28 -44.20 14.64
N ARG A 597 6.16 -43.80 15.28
CA ARG A 597 4.78 -44.39 15.26
C ARG A 597 4.13 -44.69 16.62
N ARG A 598 2.79 -44.48 16.67
CA ARG A 598 1.77 -44.84 17.71
C ARG A 598 1.90 -44.05 19.04
N GLY A 599 0.87 -43.48 19.68
CA GLY A 599 -0.54 -43.27 19.35
C GLY A 599 -1.54 -44.13 20.13
N PHE A 600 -2.25 -43.58 21.15
CA PHE A 600 -3.61 -44.00 21.57
C PHE A 600 -4.35 -43.02 22.52
N ARG A 601 -5.66 -42.88 22.24
CA ARG A 601 -6.87 -42.35 22.92
C ARG A 601 -6.91 -41.85 24.41
N SER A 602 -7.54 -40.67 24.55
CA SER A 602 -8.63 -40.22 25.47
C SER A 602 -8.95 -40.90 26.82
N ARG A 603 -9.26 -40.08 27.85
CA ARG A 603 -10.55 -40.07 28.58
C ARG A 603 -10.73 -38.83 29.46
N ALA A 604 -11.98 -38.51 29.83
CA ALA A 604 -12.36 -37.38 30.67
C ALA A 604 -13.09 -37.84 31.95
N ALA A 605 -12.98 -37.03 33.02
CA ALA A 605 -13.86 -36.95 34.19
C ALA A 605 -13.47 -35.64 34.93
N THR A 606 -14.29 -34.59 35.03
CA THR A 606 -15.55 -34.43 35.79
C THR A 606 -15.38 -34.62 37.29
N CYS A 607 -15.39 -33.52 38.06
CA CYS A 607 -15.92 -33.51 39.42
C CYS A 607 -16.59 -32.15 39.72
N TRP A 608 -17.75 -32.22 40.37
CA TRP A 608 -18.63 -31.09 40.72
C TRP A 608 -18.50 -30.75 42.22
N ARG A 609 -19.14 -29.63 42.63
CA ARG A 609 -19.63 -29.26 43.99
C ARG A 609 -18.70 -28.36 44.84
N VAL A 610 -19.21 -27.44 45.69
CA VAL A 610 -20.57 -26.85 45.86
C VAL A 610 -20.46 -25.46 46.52
N CYS A 611 -21.52 -24.66 46.37
CA CYS A 611 -21.78 -23.31 46.91
C CYS A 611 -21.46 -23.05 48.41
N GLY A 612 -21.20 -21.76 48.76
CA GLY A 612 -21.26 -21.24 50.13
C GLY A 612 -20.84 -19.75 50.26
N PRO A 613 -21.76 -18.78 50.50
CA PRO A 613 -21.47 -17.33 50.47
C PRO A 613 -21.49 -16.63 51.85
N GLN A 614 -21.35 -15.29 51.84
CA GLN A 614 -21.37 -14.30 52.96
C GLN A 614 -19.98 -14.00 53.57
N ARG A 615 -19.62 -12.76 54.00
CA ARG A 615 -20.37 -11.50 54.21
C ARG A 615 -19.44 -10.27 54.04
N ARG A 616 -20.01 -9.08 53.80
CA ARG A 616 -19.28 -7.77 53.90
C ARG A 616 -18.99 -7.41 55.36
N PRO A 617 -18.08 -6.44 55.60
CA PRO A 617 -18.59 -5.15 56.10
C PRO A 617 -17.98 -3.88 55.45
N ARG A 618 -18.66 -2.76 55.70
CA ARG A 618 -18.29 -1.33 55.53
C ARG A 618 -19.02 -0.59 56.68
N PRO A 619 -18.68 0.67 57.01
CA PRO A 619 -17.37 1.33 56.95
C PRO A 619 -17.02 2.03 58.29
N ALA A 620 -15.80 2.54 58.38
CA ALA A 620 -15.42 3.73 59.16
C ALA A 620 -14.21 4.37 58.45
#